data_AF-A0A843K351-F1
#
_entry.id   AF-A0A843K351-F1
#
_cell.length_a   1.000
_cell.length_b   1.000
_cell.length_c   1.000
_cell.angle_alpha   90.00
_cell.angle_beta   90.00
_cell.angle_gamma   90.00
#
_symmetry.space_group_name_H-M   'P 1'
#
loop_
_entity.id
_entity.type
_entity.pdbx_description
1 polymer ?
#
loop_
_entity_poly.entity_id
_entity_poly.type
_entity_poly.pdbx_seq_one_letter_code
_entity_poly.pdbx_strand_id
1 'polypeptide(L)'
;MILLLVLSGIAYADRLPSQVPENQKISISTIIDVVGFVSDKSYMSWTIDDSETPVTTKQLNSGTGSTPTVLTDEQVRALAAAKSTIAGLTYSVGAGNQLYSLTVPDYLLSDLALPNIAPTDPWWGKTWQSILNTLDSSSYSQTQDTEYGSIHDSKLNPGESIAIVTFSDSIMTNGGHLMLNKDLGFDSQNKGKGLSNLEVEKVLTYESIDGSFLVGSEEWSLDVAGNYANTDDSIRCVFASAKESVIPAFCNVVKAKSELINFNSGQVSTKGSLRAVAATSDVPAGLFYQIAVTPIPGSGSGFAEGTVKTEFAGSIMEARGKSDSPSATNQWSDKTSVSGGIKNFQKTFGYESGVTL
;
A
#
# COMPACT_ATOMS: atom_id res chain seq x y z
N MET A 1 22.99 -21.23 -19.19
CA MET A 1 23.41 -20.25 -18.16
C MET A 1 23.67 -18.93 -18.87
N ILE A 2 22.62 -18.11 -19.04
CA ILE A 2 22.77 -16.75 -19.59
C ILE A 2 22.87 -15.85 -18.37
N LEU A 3 24.09 -15.36 -18.13
CA LEU A 3 24.36 -14.33 -17.14
C LEU A 3 23.88 -13.01 -17.73
N LEU A 4 22.69 -12.57 -17.32
CA LEU A 4 22.16 -11.26 -17.67
C LEU A 4 22.89 -10.22 -16.81
N LEU A 5 23.95 -9.63 -17.35
CA LEU A 5 24.60 -8.44 -16.78
C LEU A 5 23.67 -7.25 -17.04
N VAL A 6 22.80 -6.95 -16.07
CA VAL A 6 22.06 -5.70 -16.04
C VAL A 6 23.04 -4.60 -15.63
N LEU A 7 23.47 -3.80 -16.59
CA LEU A 7 24.12 -2.51 -16.35
C LEU A 7 23.12 -1.66 -15.56
N SER A 8 23.37 -1.47 -14.27
CA SER A 8 22.56 -0.64 -13.39
C SER A 8 22.77 0.83 -13.74
N GLY A 9 21.89 1.38 -14.57
CA GLY A 9 21.58 2.80 -14.50
C GLY A 9 20.81 3.10 -13.20
N ILE A 10 20.63 4.39 -12.92
CA ILE A 10 20.01 4.84 -11.67
C ILE A 10 18.57 4.34 -11.68
N ALA A 11 18.20 3.53 -10.69
CA ALA A 11 16.81 3.13 -10.53
C ALA A 11 16.14 4.06 -9.51
N TYR A 12 15.11 4.79 -9.90
CA TYR A 12 14.22 5.49 -8.97
C TYR A 12 13.04 4.58 -8.70
N ALA A 13 12.97 3.97 -7.53
CA ALA A 13 11.78 3.24 -7.11
C ALA A 13 10.73 4.18 -6.54
N ASP A 14 9.50 3.67 -6.40
CA ASP A 14 8.58 4.27 -5.44
C ASP A 14 9.25 4.35 -4.08
N ARG A 15 9.11 5.48 -3.42
CA ARG A 15 9.67 5.67 -2.09
C ARG A 15 8.83 4.92 -1.07
N LEU A 16 9.32 3.76 -0.65
CA LEU A 16 8.71 2.97 0.41
C LEU A 16 8.88 3.62 1.79
N PRO A 17 7.95 3.38 2.73
CA PRO A 17 8.15 3.73 4.13
C PRO A 17 9.42 3.08 4.69
N SER A 18 10.11 3.77 5.60
CA SER A 18 11.23 3.21 6.35
C SER A 18 10.77 2.47 7.62
N GLN A 19 11.62 1.55 8.11
CA GLN A 19 11.34 0.78 9.30
C GLN A 19 11.20 1.68 10.54
N VAL A 20 10.29 1.31 11.44
CA VAL A 20 10.22 1.88 12.79
C VAL A 20 11.34 1.34 13.70
N PRO A 21 11.67 2.01 14.83
CA PRO A 21 12.73 1.56 15.73
C PRO A 21 12.56 0.14 16.27
N GLU A 22 11.31 -0.26 16.55
CA GLU A 22 10.99 -1.63 16.97
C GLU A 22 10.69 -2.51 15.75
N ASN A 23 11.47 -3.58 15.59
CA ASN A 23 11.30 -4.50 14.47
C ASN A 23 10.76 -5.85 14.93
N GLN A 24 9.78 -6.37 14.19
CA GLN A 24 9.13 -7.64 14.48
C GLN A 24 9.55 -8.68 13.46
N LYS A 25 9.89 -9.87 13.95
CA LYS A 25 10.11 -11.06 13.14
C LYS A 25 9.15 -12.15 13.58
N ILE A 26 8.36 -12.66 12.65
CA ILE A 26 7.39 -13.72 12.91
C ILE A 26 7.73 -14.87 11.96
N SER A 27 7.77 -16.08 12.49
CA SER A 27 7.89 -17.29 11.69
C SER A 27 6.88 -18.31 12.17
N ILE A 28 6.11 -18.87 11.23
CA ILE A 28 5.11 -19.90 11.49
C ILE A 28 5.38 -21.02 10.51
N SER A 29 5.67 -22.21 11.03
CA SER A 29 5.79 -23.42 10.24
C SER A 29 4.64 -24.36 10.58
N THR A 30 3.97 -24.89 9.57
CA THR A 30 2.82 -25.80 9.71
C THR A 30 3.09 -27.05 8.89
N ILE A 31 3.12 -28.20 9.57
CA ILE A 31 3.23 -29.51 8.95
C ILE A 31 1.98 -30.31 9.33
N ILE A 32 1.24 -30.77 8.33
CA ILE A 32 0.07 -31.63 8.50
C ILE A 32 0.27 -32.88 7.64
N ASP A 33 0.06 -34.04 8.23
CA ASP A 33 -0.08 -35.32 7.52
C ASP A 33 -1.25 -36.05 8.16
N VAL A 34 -2.38 -36.10 7.46
CA VAL A 34 -3.64 -36.58 8.05
C VAL A 34 -4.57 -37.16 7.00
N VAL A 35 -5.30 -38.19 7.42
CA VAL A 35 -6.48 -38.69 6.71
C VAL A 35 -7.72 -38.21 7.45
N GLY A 36 -8.51 -37.33 6.82
CA GLY A 36 -9.74 -36.81 7.42
C GLY A 36 -10.01 -35.35 7.11
N PHE A 37 -10.78 -34.72 7.99
CA PHE A 37 -11.13 -33.31 7.89
C PHE A 37 -9.93 -32.43 8.29
N VAL A 38 -9.62 -31.43 7.46
CA VAL A 38 -8.65 -30.39 7.78
C VAL A 38 -9.28 -29.03 7.54
N SER A 39 -8.99 -28.09 8.44
CA SER A 39 -9.24 -26.67 8.26
C SER A 39 -8.03 -25.91 8.77
N ASP A 40 -7.26 -25.33 7.86
CA ASP A 40 -6.11 -24.50 8.19
C ASP A 40 -6.28 -23.11 7.57
N LYS A 41 -5.89 -22.08 8.32
CA LYS A 41 -6.05 -20.68 7.96
C LYS A 41 -4.86 -19.87 8.48
N SER A 42 -4.33 -19.02 7.62
CA SER A 42 -3.31 -18.03 8.01
C SER A 42 -3.71 -16.67 7.47
N TYR A 43 -3.50 -15.64 8.29
CA TYR A 43 -3.82 -14.27 7.93
C TYR A 43 -2.73 -13.35 8.46
N MET A 44 -2.30 -12.41 7.63
CA MET A 44 -1.41 -11.33 8.02
C MET A 44 -1.93 -10.02 7.44
N SER A 45 -1.96 -9.00 8.28
CA SER A 45 -2.21 -7.62 7.89
C SER A 45 -1.15 -6.76 8.55
N TRP A 46 -0.52 -5.90 7.75
CA TRP A 46 0.48 -4.98 8.25
C TRP A 46 0.36 -3.64 7.53
N THR A 47 0.32 -2.58 8.30
CA THR A 47 0.32 -1.20 7.80
C THR A 47 1.49 -0.48 8.41
N ILE A 48 2.22 0.25 7.59
CA ILE A 48 3.34 1.09 8.02
C ILE A 48 3.30 2.40 7.25
N ASP A 49 3.56 3.47 7.96
CA ASP A 49 3.66 4.83 7.46
C ASP A 49 5.03 5.40 7.83
N ASP A 50 5.54 6.30 7.00
CA ASP A 50 6.75 7.07 7.26
C ASP A 50 6.64 8.47 6.63
N SER A 51 7.19 9.46 7.32
CA SER A 51 7.22 10.85 6.91
C SER A 51 8.61 11.44 7.15
N GLU A 52 9.39 11.52 6.07
CA GLU A 52 10.76 12.05 6.09
C GLU A 52 10.83 13.54 6.44
N THR A 53 9.81 14.31 6.03
CA THR A 53 9.69 15.74 6.34
C THR A 53 8.46 15.98 7.19
N PRO A 54 8.62 16.22 8.51
CA PRO A 54 7.52 16.67 9.35
C PRO A 54 6.90 17.94 8.75
N VAL A 55 5.58 17.98 8.67
CA VAL A 55 4.86 19.14 8.16
C VAL A 55 4.73 20.14 9.29
N THR A 56 5.30 21.33 9.11
CA THR A 56 5.03 22.42 10.04
C THR A 56 3.64 22.97 9.74
N THR A 57 2.83 23.18 10.77
CA THR A 57 1.49 23.79 10.62
C THR A 57 1.41 25.10 11.38
N LYS A 58 0.61 26.03 10.84
CA LYS A 58 0.10 27.18 11.59
C LYS A 58 -1.29 26.86 12.09
N GLN A 59 -1.46 26.88 13.40
CA GLN A 59 -2.71 26.61 14.06
C GLN A 59 -3.26 27.88 14.69
N LEU A 60 -4.50 28.21 14.37
CA LEU A 60 -5.30 29.14 15.12
C LEU A 60 -6.18 28.35 16.08
N ASN A 61 -6.08 28.64 17.37
CA ASN A 61 -6.93 28.04 18.40
C ASN A 61 -7.66 29.15 19.16
N SER A 62 -8.98 29.03 19.32
CA SER A 62 -9.74 30.01 20.10
C SER A 62 -9.32 29.93 21.57
N GLY A 63 -8.99 31.06 22.18
CA GLY A 63 -8.59 31.10 23.59
C GLY A 63 -9.74 30.71 24.52
N THR A 64 -9.44 30.07 25.65
CA THR A 64 -10.44 29.71 26.66
C THR A 64 -11.21 30.95 27.14
N GLY A 65 -12.54 30.97 26.95
CA GLY A 65 -13.40 32.10 27.33
C GLY A 65 -13.52 33.22 26.28
N SER A 66 -12.94 33.02 25.09
CA SER A 66 -13.08 33.95 23.96
C SER A 66 -14.37 33.71 23.19
N THR A 67 -14.88 34.75 22.51
CA THR A 67 -15.96 34.56 21.52
C THR A 67 -15.32 34.23 20.17
N PRO A 68 -15.46 33.00 19.65
CA PRO A 68 -14.88 32.63 18.36
C PRO A 68 -15.59 33.33 17.20
N THR A 69 -14.88 33.50 16.10
CA THR A 69 -15.44 34.02 14.84
C THR A 69 -16.55 33.10 14.35
N VAL A 70 -17.70 33.69 14.01
CA VAL A 70 -18.82 32.98 13.38
C VAL A 70 -18.64 33.00 11.87
N LEU A 71 -18.55 31.80 11.28
CA LEU A 71 -18.40 31.62 9.84
C LEU A 71 -19.76 31.66 9.13
N THR A 72 -19.74 32.11 7.88
CA THR A 72 -20.89 31.94 6.99
C THR A 72 -21.05 30.47 6.60
N ASP A 73 -22.26 30.04 6.23
CA ASP A 73 -22.48 28.67 5.74
C ASP A 73 -21.62 28.34 4.51
N GLU A 74 -21.33 29.35 3.69
CA GLU A 74 -20.46 29.22 2.52
C GLU A 74 -19.00 28.98 2.93
N GLN A 75 -18.49 29.69 3.94
CA GLN A 75 -17.16 29.48 4.48
C GLN A 75 -17.01 28.09 5.12
N VAL A 76 -18.03 27.60 5.82
CA VAL A 76 -18.03 26.24 6.39
C VAL A 76 -18.01 25.18 5.27
N ARG A 77 -18.82 25.36 4.22
CA ARG A 77 -18.79 24.45 3.05
C ARG A 77 -17.45 24.48 2.33
N ALA A 78 -16.86 25.65 2.15
CA ALA A 78 -15.59 25.82 1.48
C ALA A 78 -14.44 25.18 2.29
N LEU A 79 -14.42 25.34 3.61
CA LEU A 79 -13.46 24.66 4.49
C LEU A 79 -13.65 23.14 4.49
N ALA A 80 -14.89 22.65 4.46
CA ALA A 80 -15.16 21.21 4.35
C ALA A 80 -14.62 20.63 3.03
N ALA A 81 -14.82 21.34 1.91
CA ALA A 81 -14.30 20.94 0.60
C ALA A 81 -12.76 21.06 0.51
N ALA A 82 -12.16 22.06 1.15
CA ALA A 82 -10.72 22.17 1.25
C ALA A 82 -10.13 21.02 2.08
N LYS A 83 -10.73 20.71 3.24
CA LYS A 83 -10.28 19.62 4.12
C LYS A 83 -10.31 18.25 3.43
N SER A 84 -11.27 18.00 2.54
CA SER A 84 -11.33 16.72 1.82
C SER A 84 -10.28 16.60 0.70
N THR A 85 -9.65 17.71 0.30
CA THR A 85 -8.72 17.75 -0.84
C THR A 85 -7.28 18.09 -0.45
N ILE A 86 -7.08 18.66 0.74
CA ILE A 86 -5.80 19.17 1.22
C ILE A 86 -5.34 18.36 2.44
N ALA A 87 -4.17 17.71 2.31
CA ALA A 87 -3.54 16.97 3.40
C ALA A 87 -3.12 17.90 4.55
N GLY A 88 -3.28 17.48 5.81
CA GLY A 88 -2.92 18.26 6.99
C GLY A 88 -3.80 19.49 7.29
N LEU A 89 -4.72 19.87 6.41
CA LEU A 89 -5.70 20.93 6.71
C LEU A 89 -6.78 20.40 7.66
N THR A 90 -6.82 20.92 8.88
CA THR A 90 -7.86 20.57 9.85
C THR A 90 -8.57 21.81 10.39
N TYR A 91 -9.82 21.65 10.81
CA TYR A 91 -10.58 22.73 11.43
C TYR A 91 -11.64 22.15 12.38
N SER A 92 -12.07 22.96 13.34
CA SER A 92 -13.15 22.65 14.28
C SER A 92 -14.17 23.77 14.29
N VAL A 93 -15.43 23.45 14.00
CA VAL A 93 -16.55 24.39 14.02
C VAL A 93 -17.64 23.88 14.96
N GLY A 94 -18.06 24.73 15.90
CA GLY A 94 -19.10 24.47 16.88
C GLY A 94 -20.51 24.80 16.42
N ALA A 95 -21.44 24.75 17.38
CA ALA A 95 -22.81 25.21 17.18
C ALA A 95 -22.83 26.68 16.73
N GLY A 96 -23.70 26.99 15.76
CA GLY A 96 -23.81 28.35 15.20
C GLY A 96 -22.59 28.78 14.39
N ASN A 97 -21.89 27.84 13.75
CA ASN A 97 -20.74 28.07 12.86
C ASN A 97 -19.54 28.77 13.53
N GLN A 98 -19.36 28.59 14.85
CA GLN A 98 -18.23 29.16 15.58
C GLN A 98 -16.94 28.41 15.26
N LEU A 99 -15.93 29.06 14.68
CA LEU A 99 -14.64 28.46 14.37
C LEU A 99 -13.76 28.36 15.62
N TYR A 100 -13.58 27.16 16.17
CA TYR A 100 -12.71 26.94 17.33
C TYR A 100 -11.24 26.74 16.96
N SER A 101 -10.99 26.05 15.84
CA SER A 101 -9.62 25.88 15.37
C SER A 101 -9.54 25.82 13.85
N LEU A 102 -8.40 26.27 13.32
CA LEU A 102 -8.00 26.12 11.92
C LEU A 102 -6.49 25.87 11.88
N THR A 103 -6.12 24.71 11.37
CA THR A 103 -4.73 24.26 11.19
C THR A 103 -4.43 24.23 9.71
N VAL A 104 -3.43 25.00 9.28
CA VAL A 104 -2.99 25.03 7.88
C VAL A 104 -1.50 24.64 7.79
N PRO A 105 -1.16 23.65 6.96
CA PRO A 105 0.24 23.36 6.63
C PRO A 105 1.01 24.55 6.05
N ASP A 106 2.29 24.65 6.42
CA ASP A 106 3.17 25.75 6.05
C ASP A 106 3.38 25.87 4.53
N TYR A 107 3.47 24.74 3.84
CA TYR A 107 3.64 24.66 2.39
C TYR A 107 2.45 25.22 1.60
N LEU A 108 1.31 25.46 2.26
CA LEU A 108 0.10 26.04 1.66
C LEU A 108 -0.08 27.51 2.01
N LEU A 109 0.70 28.08 2.92
CA LEU A 109 0.45 29.44 3.43
C LEU A 109 0.46 30.50 2.32
N SER A 110 1.27 30.31 1.29
CA SER A 110 1.34 31.16 0.11
C SER A 110 0.26 30.87 -0.94
N ASP A 111 -0.44 29.75 -0.84
CA ASP A 111 -1.38 29.28 -1.85
C ASP A 111 -2.75 29.93 -1.67
N LEU A 112 -3.47 30.09 -2.77
CA LEU A 112 -4.84 30.59 -2.78
C LEU A 112 -5.74 29.62 -2.01
N ALA A 113 -6.38 30.09 -0.93
CA ALA A 113 -6.99 29.19 0.04
C ALA A 113 -8.27 28.53 -0.47
N LEU A 114 -9.21 29.34 -0.94
CA LEU A 114 -10.57 28.91 -1.29
C LEU A 114 -10.94 29.48 -2.66
N PRO A 115 -10.33 28.98 -3.76
CA PRO A 115 -10.51 29.55 -5.10
C PRO A 115 -11.96 29.51 -5.60
N ASN A 116 -12.76 28.58 -5.09
CA ASN A 116 -14.14 28.35 -5.52
C ASN A 116 -15.19 29.02 -4.63
N ILE A 117 -14.79 29.75 -3.58
CA ILE A 117 -15.75 30.49 -2.76
C ILE A 117 -16.36 31.64 -3.57
N ALA A 118 -17.59 32.06 -3.22
CA ALA A 118 -18.26 33.16 -3.92
C ALA A 118 -17.36 34.42 -3.99
N PRO A 119 -17.26 35.11 -5.14
CA PRO A 119 -16.45 36.33 -5.28
C PRO A 119 -16.81 37.47 -4.34
N THR A 120 -18.00 37.41 -3.75
CA THR A 120 -18.50 38.37 -2.75
C THR A 120 -18.05 38.06 -1.32
N ASP A 121 -17.49 36.87 -1.06
CA ASP A 121 -17.03 36.49 0.28
C ASP A 121 -15.71 37.19 0.63
N PRO A 122 -15.51 37.66 1.89
CA PRO A 122 -14.26 38.27 2.32
C PRO A 122 -13.01 37.40 2.15
N TRP A 123 -13.15 36.08 2.04
CA TRP A 123 -12.04 35.14 1.83
C TRP A 123 -11.70 34.90 0.37
N TRP A 124 -12.51 35.41 -0.57
CA TRP A 124 -12.22 35.26 -1.99
C TRP A 124 -10.91 35.93 -2.39
N GLY A 125 -10.10 35.23 -3.19
CA GLY A 125 -8.80 35.75 -3.65
C GLY A 125 -7.71 35.81 -2.57
N LYS A 126 -7.96 35.34 -1.34
CA LYS A 126 -6.98 35.35 -0.25
C LYS A 126 -6.15 34.07 -0.18
N THR A 127 -4.87 34.22 0.15
CA THR A 127 -4.03 33.08 0.53
C THR A 127 -4.39 32.57 1.91
N TRP A 128 -3.98 31.33 2.23
CA TRP A 128 -4.17 30.79 3.57
C TRP A 128 -3.55 31.68 4.66
N GLN A 129 -2.33 32.19 4.42
CA GLN A 129 -1.70 33.14 5.33
C GLN A 129 -2.55 34.39 5.54
N SER A 130 -3.17 34.93 4.47
CA SER A 130 -4.04 36.09 4.60
C SER A 130 -5.32 35.78 5.37
N ILE A 131 -5.91 34.60 5.21
CA ILE A 131 -7.09 34.20 5.99
C ILE A 131 -6.72 34.06 7.47
N LEU A 132 -5.61 33.37 7.77
CA LEU A 132 -5.12 33.23 9.14
C LEU A 132 -4.90 34.62 9.78
N ASN A 133 -4.25 35.54 9.07
CA ASN A 133 -4.03 36.90 9.56
C ASN A 133 -5.34 37.70 9.77
N THR A 134 -6.40 37.42 9.00
CA THR A 134 -7.70 38.08 9.22
C THR A 134 -8.46 37.52 10.41
N LEU A 135 -8.20 36.25 10.77
CA LEU A 135 -8.79 35.59 11.93
C LEU A 135 -7.98 35.86 13.21
N ASP A 136 -6.70 36.18 13.06
CA ASP A 136 -5.78 36.58 14.11
C ASP A 136 -6.28 37.84 14.83
N SER A 137 -6.96 37.60 15.94
CA SER A 137 -7.60 38.59 16.78
C SER A 137 -7.37 38.22 18.24
N SER A 138 -7.77 39.07 19.19
CA SER A 138 -7.65 38.77 20.62
C SER A 138 -8.38 37.48 21.05
N SER A 139 -9.24 36.92 20.20
CA SER A 139 -9.97 35.67 20.45
C SER A 139 -9.18 34.40 20.10
N TYR A 140 -8.03 34.52 19.41
CA TYR A 140 -7.25 33.37 18.94
C TYR A 140 -5.78 33.46 19.36
N SER A 141 -5.18 32.32 19.64
CA SER A 141 -3.74 32.16 19.76
C SER A 141 -3.21 31.42 18.55
N GLN A 142 -2.16 31.96 17.93
CA GLN A 142 -1.40 31.25 16.91
C GLN A 142 -0.32 30.39 17.55
N THR A 143 -0.35 29.10 17.25
CA THR A 143 0.73 28.18 17.57
C THR A 143 1.30 27.61 16.28
N GLN A 144 2.58 27.26 16.33
CA GLN A 144 3.22 26.47 15.31
C GLN A 144 3.39 25.07 15.88
N ASP A 145 2.93 24.07 15.15
CA ASP A 145 3.12 22.67 15.52
C ASP A 145 3.84 21.93 14.39
N THR A 146 4.45 20.80 14.73
CA THR A 146 5.09 19.92 13.76
C THR A 146 4.29 18.62 13.73
N GLU A 147 3.57 18.41 12.64
CA GLU A 147 2.86 17.17 12.40
C GLU A 147 3.83 16.14 11.83
N TYR A 148 3.92 14.99 12.49
CA TYR A 148 4.61 13.82 12.00
C TYR A 148 3.60 12.94 11.26
N GLY A 149 4.04 12.26 10.20
CA GLY A 149 3.24 11.25 9.52
C GLY A 149 2.72 10.19 10.50
N SER A 150 1.53 9.70 10.23
CA SER A 150 0.91 8.66 11.04
C SER A 150 -0.08 7.87 10.21
N ILE A 151 -0.35 6.62 10.62
CA ILE A 151 -1.33 5.79 9.92
C ILE A 151 -2.69 6.48 9.92
N HIS A 152 -3.16 6.86 8.74
CA HIS A 152 -4.44 7.49 8.52
C HIS A 152 -5.00 7.19 7.13
N ASP A 153 -6.32 7.27 6.99
CA ASP A 153 -7.01 7.07 5.71
C ASP A 153 -7.22 8.40 4.94
N SER A 154 -6.70 9.51 5.46
CA SER A 154 -6.70 10.80 4.78
C SER A 154 -5.61 10.88 3.71
N LYS A 155 -5.68 11.93 2.89
CA LYS A 155 -4.65 12.24 1.91
C LYS A 155 -3.29 12.40 2.61
N LEU A 156 -2.27 11.71 2.09
CA LEU A 156 -0.90 11.78 2.59
C LEU A 156 -0.33 13.19 2.48
N ASN A 157 0.42 13.62 3.48
CA ASN A 157 1.20 14.84 3.48
C ASN A 157 2.36 14.78 2.48
N PRO A 158 2.84 15.92 1.94
CA PRO A 158 4.08 15.94 1.17
C PRO A 158 5.23 15.30 1.96
N GLY A 159 5.96 14.38 1.34
CA GLY A 159 7.01 13.63 2.01
C GLY A 159 6.54 12.46 2.88
N GLU A 160 5.25 12.13 2.90
CA GLU A 160 4.70 10.92 3.55
C GLU A 160 4.52 9.75 2.56
N SER A 161 4.71 8.53 3.04
CA SER A 161 4.49 7.28 2.31
C SER A 161 3.91 6.23 3.24
N ILE A 162 2.99 5.43 2.72
CA ILE A 162 2.32 4.35 3.44
C ILE A 162 2.38 3.06 2.62
N ALA A 163 2.48 1.94 3.33
CA ALA A 163 2.34 0.61 2.76
C ALA A 163 1.34 -0.22 3.58
N ILE A 164 0.37 -0.82 2.89
CA ILE A 164 -0.61 -1.73 3.44
C ILE A 164 -0.42 -3.09 2.76
N VAL A 165 -0.18 -4.09 3.59
CA VAL A 165 0.09 -5.47 3.19
C VAL A 165 -0.99 -6.36 3.75
N THR A 166 -1.56 -7.22 2.90
CA THR A 166 -2.48 -8.26 3.34
C THR A 166 -2.12 -9.59 2.69
N PHE A 167 -2.11 -10.63 3.50
CA PHE A 167 -2.00 -12.01 3.07
C PHE A 167 -3.08 -12.83 3.75
N SER A 168 -3.76 -13.67 2.97
CA SER A 168 -4.70 -14.65 3.50
C SER A 168 -4.53 -15.98 2.78
N ASP A 169 -4.53 -17.05 3.55
CA ASP A 169 -4.48 -18.43 3.08
C ASP A 169 -5.53 -19.23 3.84
N SER A 170 -6.27 -20.06 3.13
CA SER A 170 -7.22 -21.00 3.71
C SER A 170 -7.24 -22.28 2.91
N ILE A 171 -7.21 -23.40 3.62
CA ILE A 171 -7.48 -24.73 3.06
C ILE A 171 -8.53 -25.43 3.91
N MET A 172 -9.43 -26.16 3.25
CA MET A 172 -10.38 -27.03 3.90
C MET A 172 -10.57 -28.32 3.11
N THR A 173 -10.65 -29.44 3.83
CA THR A 173 -10.98 -30.75 3.26
C THR A 173 -12.14 -31.35 4.04
N ASN A 174 -13.03 -32.08 3.38
CA ASN A 174 -14.09 -32.85 4.05
C ASN A 174 -13.69 -34.32 4.32
N GLY A 175 -12.42 -34.67 4.10
CA GLY A 175 -11.90 -36.04 4.09
C GLY A 175 -10.67 -36.14 3.18
N GLY A 176 -10.23 -37.37 2.90
CA GLY A 176 -9.06 -37.63 2.06
C GLY A 176 -7.75 -37.55 2.83
N HIS A 177 -6.65 -37.84 2.15
CA HIS A 177 -5.30 -37.71 2.68
C HIS A 177 -4.72 -36.36 2.27
N LEU A 178 -4.34 -35.55 3.26
CA LEU A 178 -3.65 -34.28 3.06
C LEU A 178 -2.27 -34.34 3.71
N MET A 179 -1.25 -34.06 2.89
CA MET A 179 0.08 -33.70 3.35
C MET A 179 0.32 -32.22 3.03
N LEU A 180 0.65 -31.41 4.03
CA LEU A 180 0.93 -29.99 3.91
C LEU A 180 2.24 -29.66 4.61
N ASN A 181 3.08 -28.90 3.93
CA ASN A 181 4.15 -28.14 4.54
C ASN A 181 3.98 -26.67 4.15
N LYS A 182 3.92 -25.77 5.14
CA LYS A 182 3.80 -24.33 4.93
C LYS A 182 4.72 -23.59 5.89
N ASP A 183 5.55 -22.72 5.33
CA ASP A 183 6.43 -21.82 6.06
C ASP A 183 6.05 -20.38 5.72
N LEU A 184 5.72 -19.60 6.76
CA LEU A 184 5.48 -18.16 6.68
C LEU A 184 6.57 -17.45 7.47
N GLY A 185 7.22 -16.48 6.84
CA GLY A 185 8.22 -15.60 7.44
C GLY A 185 7.84 -14.14 7.22
N PHE A 186 7.82 -13.38 8.31
CA PHE A 186 7.67 -11.93 8.29
C PHE A 186 8.83 -11.26 9.00
N ASP A 187 9.30 -10.15 8.43
CA ASP A 187 10.35 -9.30 8.97
C ASP A 187 10.09 -7.84 8.58
N SER A 188 9.76 -7.03 9.59
CA SER A 188 9.40 -5.62 9.40
C SER A 188 10.60 -4.70 9.11
N GLN A 189 11.83 -5.23 9.12
CA GLN A 189 13.03 -4.44 8.83
C GLN A 189 13.06 -3.95 7.38
N ASN A 190 13.81 -2.87 7.15
CA ASN A 190 14.16 -2.38 5.83
C ASN A 190 14.72 -3.50 4.97
N LYS A 191 14.19 -3.63 3.74
CA LYS A 191 14.65 -4.61 2.77
C LYS A 191 15.46 -3.94 1.67
N GLY A 192 16.47 -4.68 1.20
CA GLY A 192 17.20 -4.34 -0.02
C GLY A 192 16.53 -4.94 -1.25
N LYS A 193 17.11 -4.70 -2.42
CA LYS A 193 16.67 -5.35 -3.68
C LYS A 193 16.74 -6.87 -3.56
N GLY A 194 15.67 -7.55 -3.96
CA GLY A 194 15.56 -9.01 -3.92
C GLY A 194 15.30 -9.61 -2.53
N LEU A 195 15.12 -8.79 -1.49
CA LEU A 195 14.69 -9.23 -0.17
C LEU A 195 13.23 -8.84 0.06
N SER A 196 12.53 -9.60 0.91
CA SER A 196 11.09 -9.42 1.14
C SER A 196 10.77 -9.24 2.62
N ASN A 197 9.69 -8.50 2.91
CA ASN A 197 9.14 -8.33 4.26
C ASN A 197 8.25 -9.51 4.65
N LEU A 198 7.53 -10.08 3.68
CA LEU A 198 6.70 -11.26 3.87
C LEU A 198 7.09 -12.30 2.82
N GLU A 199 7.32 -13.53 3.26
CA GLU A 199 7.64 -14.68 2.42
C GLU A 199 6.81 -15.87 2.89
N VAL A 200 6.11 -16.52 1.97
CA VAL A 200 5.34 -17.74 2.27
C VAL A 200 5.63 -18.78 1.20
N GLU A 201 6.04 -19.96 1.65
CA GLU A 201 6.21 -21.15 0.83
C GLU A 201 5.25 -22.22 1.32
N LYS A 202 4.49 -22.80 0.39
CA LYS A 202 3.52 -23.85 0.70
C LYS A 202 3.63 -24.95 -0.32
N VAL A 203 3.71 -26.18 0.15
CA VAL A 203 3.58 -27.39 -0.66
C VAL A 203 2.54 -28.27 -0.01
N LEU A 204 1.49 -28.61 -0.77
CA LEU A 204 0.51 -29.58 -0.35
C LEU A 204 0.37 -30.69 -1.39
N THR A 205 0.10 -31.89 -0.91
CA THR A 205 -0.32 -33.04 -1.71
C THR A 205 -1.64 -33.51 -1.14
N TYR A 206 -2.64 -33.64 -2.01
CA TYR A 206 -3.97 -34.09 -1.61
C TYR A 206 -4.38 -35.29 -2.46
N GLU A 207 -4.98 -36.29 -1.82
CA GLU A 207 -5.61 -37.43 -2.48
C GLU A 207 -6.99 -37.71 -1.86
N SER A 208 -8.01 -37.72 -2.71
CA SER A 208 -9.39 -37.96 -2.33
C SER A 208 -9.63 -39.40 -1.86
N ILE A 209 -10.44 -39.56 -0.82
CA ILE A 209 -10.97 -40.85 -0.35
C ILE A 209 -12.50 -40.73 -0.29
N ASP A 210 -13.21 -41.71 -0.86
CA ASP A 210 -14.69 -41.79 -0.83
C ASP A 210 -15.42 -40.52 -1.31
N GLY A 211 -14.88 -39.85 -2.34
CA GLY A 211 -15.47 -38.64 -2.93
C GLY A 211 -15.18 -37.35 -2.15
N SER A 212 -14.19 -37.37 -1.25
CA SER A 212 -13.71 -36.16 -0.59
C SER A 212 -13.08 -35.16 -1.58
N PHE A 213 -13.03 -33.90 -1.19
CA PHE A 213 -12.40 -32.85 -1.97
C PHE A 213 -11.75 -31.81 -1.07
N LEU A 214 -10.77 -31.11 -1.65
CA LEU A 214 -10.12 -29.96 -1.07
C LEU A 214 -10.64 -28.68 -1.74
N VAL A 215 -10.87 -27.66 -0.92
CA VAL A 215 -10.99 -26.27 -1.36
C VAL A 215 -9.88 -25.45 -0.73
N GLY A 216 -9.32 -24.54 -1.51
CA GLY A 216 -8.23 -23.68 -1.05
C GLY A 216 -8.30 -22.30 -1.69
N SER A 217 -7.81 -21.31 -0.98
CA SER A 217 -7.66 -19.95 -1.50
C SER A 217 -6.44 -19.30 -0.90
N GLU A 218 -5.67 -18.59 -1.71
CA GLU A 218 -4.56 -17.77 -1.26
C GLU A 218 -4.65 -16.41 -1.95
N GLU A 219 -4.55 -15.33 -1.17
CA GLU A 219 -4.67 -13.95 -1.66
C GLU A 219 -3.60 -13.07 -1.04
N TRP A 220 -2.97 -12.28 -1.89
CA TRP A 220 -1.93 -11.32 -1.59
C TRP A 220 -2.38 -9.94 -2.07
N SER A 221 -2.17 -8.92 -1.25
CA SER A 221 -2.39 -7.53 -1.60
C SER A 221 -1.21 -6.69 -1.13
N LEU A 222 -0.66 -5.91 -2.07
CA LEU A 222 0.28 -4.84 -1.83
C LEU A 222 -0.40 -3.53 -2.23
N ASP A 223 -0.54 -2.62 -1.29
CA ASP A 223 -0.98 -1.26 -1.55
C ASP A 223 0.11 -0.32 -1.02
N VAL A 224 0.75 0.41 -1.91
CA VAL A 224 1.78 1.39 -1.56
C VAL A 224 1.41 2.73 -2.17
N ALA A 225 1.48 3.76 -1.35
CA ALA A 225 1.23 5.12 -1.79
C ALA A 225 2.23 6.07 -1.17
N GLY A 226 2.56 7.13 -1.90
CA GLY A 226 3.41 8.19 -1.40
C GLY A 226 3.01 9.50 -2.04
N ASN A 227 3.08 10.59 -1.27
CA ASN A 227 2.97 11.92 -1.84
C ASN A 227 4.33 12.35 -2.41
N TYR A 228 4.32 13.43 -3.19
CA TYR A 228 5.55 14.00 -3.72
C TYR A 228 6.49 14.40 -2.56
N ALA A 229 7.78 14.20 -2.78
CA ALA A 229 8.83 14.53 -1.83
C ALA A 229 9.95 15.27 -2.55
N ASN A 230 10.67 16.16 -1.85
CA ASN A 230 11.91 16.67 -2.41
C ASN A 230 12.95 15.55 -2.37
N THR A 231 13.81 15.44 -3.38
CA THR A 231 14.95 14.52 -3.30
C THR A 231 15.94 15.03 -2.27
N ASP A 232 16.33 14.21 -1.31
CA ASP A 232 17.52 14.50 -0.51
C ASP A 232 18.77 14.60 -1.41
N ASP A 233 19.75 15.40 -0.99
CA ASP A 233 20.99 15.75 -1.70
C ASP A 233 21.89 14.54 -2.10
N SER A 234 21.44 13.31 -1.92
CA SER A 234 22.21 12.08 -2.06
C SER A 234 22.25 11.51 -3.49
N ILE A 235 21.45 12.02 -4.43
CA ILE A 235 21.49 11.53 -5.82
C ILE A 235 22.62 12.23 -6.60
N ARG A 236 23.85 11.84 -6.29
CA ARG A 236 25.07 12.29 -7.00
C ARG A 236 25.35 11.36 -8.17
N CYS A 237 24.73 11.64 -9.32
CA CYS A 237 25.26 11.13 -10.58
C CYS A 237 26.01 12.23 -11.31
N VAL A 238 27.34 12.09 -11.42
CA VAL A 238 28.21 12.99 -12.20
C VAL A 238 27.95 12.94 -13.71
N PHE A 239 27.05 12.05 -14.16
CA PHE A 239 26.67 11.85 -15.57
C PHE A 239 25.18 12.10 -15.86
N ALA A 240 24.34 12.39 -14.86
CA ALA A 240 22.94 12.74 -15.09
C ALA A 240 22.84 14.22 -15.50
N SER A 241 22.14 14.50 -16.61
CA SER A 241 22.02 15.85 -17.16
C SER A 241 21.13 16.79 -16.34
N ALA A 242 20.38 16.27 -15.37
CA ALA A 242 19.62 17.07 -14.41
C ALA A 242 19.45 16.31 -13.08
N LYS A 243 19.61 17.04 -11.97
CA LYS A 243 19.14 16.61 -10.66
C LYS A 243 17.62 16.78 -10.66
N GLU A 244 16.86 15.70 -10.74
CA GLU A 244 15.43 15.77 -10.43
C GLU A 244 15.33 16.14 -8.94
N SER A 245 14.73 17.29 -8.63
CA SER A 245 14.64 17.81 -7.27
C SER A 245 13.43 17.27 -6.50
N VAL A 246 12.57 16.48 -7.17
CA VAL A 246 11.28 16.02 -6.66
C VAL A 246 11.04 14.57 -7.10
N ILE A 247 10.68 13.72 -6.15
CA ILE A 247 10.08 12.41 -6.38
C ILE A 247 8.57 12.63 -6.47
N PRO A 248 7.89 12.29 -7.59
CA PRO A 248 6.44 12.50 -7.73
C PRO A 248 5.63 11.58 -6.81
N ALA A 249 4.36 11.95 -6.60
CA ALA A 249 3.41 11.09 -5.90
C ALA A 249 3.10 9.81 -6.71
N PHE A 250 2.81 8.72 -6.00
CA PHE A 250 2.45 7.43 -6.58
C PHE A 250 1.37 6.74 -5.72
N CYS A 251 0.59 5.86 -6.34
CA CYS A 251 -0.37 4.99 -5.65
C CYS A 251 -0.54 3.70 -6.45
N ASN A 252 -0.10 2.59 -5.86
CA ASN A 252 0.08 1.32 -6.52
C ASN A 252 -0.60 0.21 -5.72
N VAL A 253 -1.66 -0.34 -6.30
CA VAL A 253 -2.40 -1.46 -5.72
C VAL A 253 -2.20 -2.68 -6.59
N VAL A 254 -1.63 -3.74 -6.04
CA VAL A 254 -1.32 -4.98 -6.74
C VAL A 254 -1.81 -6.17 -5.95
N LYS A 255 -2.49 -7.09 -6.63
CA LYS A 255 -3.11 -8.26 -6.03
C LYS A 255 -2.74 -9.53 -6.77
N ALA A 256 -2.53 -10.60 -6.02
CA ALA A 256 -2.37 -11.94 -6.56
C ALA A 256 -3.23 -12.93 -5.79
N LYS A 257 -4.02 -13.73 -6.52
CA LYS A 257 -4.95 -14.69 -5.94
C LYS A 257 -4.86 -16.04 -6.65
N SER A 258 -4.97 -17.12 -5.90
CA SER A 258 -5.21 -18.47 -6.41
C SER A 258 -6.35 -19.16 -5.66
N GLU A 259 -7.06 -20.05 -6.35
CA GLU A 259 -8.13 -20.86 -5.77
C GLU A 259 -8.03 -22.31 -6.26
N LEU A 260 -8.27 -23.24 -5.34
CA LEU A 260 -8.47 -24.66 -5.60
C LEU A 260 -9.94 -24.95 -5.33
N ILE A 261 -10.65 -25.45 -6.33
CA ILE A 261 -12.09 -25.70 -6.27
C ILE A 261 -12.33 -27.16 -6.64
N ASN A 262 -12.98 -27.90 -5.75
CA ASN A 262 -13.21 -29.34 -5.90
C ASN A 262 -11.92 -30.06 -6.31
N PHE A 263 -10.83 -29.81 -5.58
CA PHE A 263 -9.54 -30.42 -5.87
C PHE A 263 -9.53 -31.83 -5.29
N ASN A 264 -9.45 -32.85 -6.14
CA ASN A 264 -9.59 -34.26 -5.76
C ASN A 264 -8.25 -34.98 -5.67
N SER A 265 -7.27 -34.61 -6.51
CA SER A 265 -5.94 -35.19 -6.42
C SER A 265 -4.87 -34.28 -7.00
N GLY A 266 -3.67 -34.30 -6.43
CA GLY A 266 -2.52 -33.62 -7.00
C GLY A 266 -1.61 -32.97 -5.96
N GLN A 267 -0.50 -32.43 -6.44
CA GLN A 267 0.41 -31.62 -5.67
C GLN A 267 0.27 -30.16 -6.10
N VAL A 268 0.17 -29.26 -5.12
CA VAL A 268 0.15 -27.81 -5.31
C VAL A 268 1.31 -27.22 -4.55
N SER A 269 2.13 -26.42 -5.24
CA SER A 269 3.19 -25.63 -4.65
C SER A 269 2.93 -24.15 -4.91
N THR A 270 2.93 -23.34 -3.86
CA THR A 270 2.89 -21.88 -3.96
C THR A 270 4.11 -21.28 -3.29
N LYS A 271 4.61 -20.20 -3.88
CA LYS A 271 5.66 -19.36 -3.32
C LYS A 271 5.28 -17.91 -3.56
N GLY A 272 5.10 -17.15 -2.49
CA GLY A 272 4.79 -15.74 -2.56
C GLY A 272 5.76 -14.93 -1.72
N SER A 273 6.07 -13.73 -2.20
CA SER A 273 6.83 -12.77 -1.43
C SER A 273 6.42 -11.33 -1.73
N LEU A 274 6.57 -10.47 -0.73
CA LEU A 274 6.20 -9.07 -0.82
C LEU A 274 7.22 -8.19 -0.11
N ARG A 275 7.50 -7.04 -0.73
CA ARG A 275 8.37 -5.99 -0.19
C ARG A 275 7.62 -4.66 -0.13
N ALA A 276 7.58 -4.09 1.06
CA ALA A 276 6.82 -2.90 1.40
C ALA A 276 7.64 -1.84 2.16
N VAL A 277 8.83 -2.16 2.66
CA VAL A 277 9.65 -1.24 3.46
C VAL A 277 11.10 -1.27 3.02
N ALA A 278 11.70 -0.09 2.90
CA ALA A 278 13.10 0.08 2.50
C ALA A 278 13.76 1.29 3.15
N ALA A 279 15.09 1.23 3.26
CA ALA A 279 15.88 2.35 3.80
C ALA A 279 16.14 3.46 2.77
N THR A 280 16.01 3.14 1.49
CA THR A 280 16.42 3.99 0.38
C THR A 280 15.42 3.90 -0.76
N SER A 281 15.24 5.01 -1.47
CA SER A 281 14.28 5.15 -2.58
C SER A 281 14.71 4.47 -3.89
N ASP A 282 15.83 3.74 -3.91
CA ASP A 282 16.22 2.93 -5.06
C ASP A 282 15.67 1.50 -4.98
N VAL A 283 15.05 1.12 -3.86
CA VAL A 283 14.50 -0.21 -3.62
C VAL A 283 13.01 -0.26 -4.01
N PRO A 284 12.63 -1.03 -5.06
CA PRO A 284 11.24 -1.15 -5.49
C PRO A 284 10.29 -1.72 -4.43
N ALA A 285 9.03 -1.27 -4.40
CA ALA A 285 7.98 -2.11 -3.86
C ALA A 285 7.83 -3.34 -4.75
N GLY A 286 7.42 -4.48 -4.22
CA GLY A 286 7.23 -5.64 -5.08
C GLY A 286 6.32 -6.70 -4.50
N LEU A 287 5.62 -7.38 -5.41
CA LEU A 287 4.80 -8.55 -5.11
C LEU A 287 5.15 -9.64 -6.14
N PHE A 288 5.62 -10.77 -5.64
CA PHE A 288 5.91 -11.94 -6.43
C PHE A 288 5.04 -13.09 -5.97
N TYR A 289 4.51 -13.82 -6.94
CA TYR A 289 3.67 -14.97 -6.65
C TYR A 289 3.84 -16.05 -7.71
N GLN A 290 3.99 -17.28 -7.25
CA GLN A 290 4.05 -18.45 -8.11
C GLN A 290 3.10 -19.51 -7.57
N ILE A 291 2.39 -20.17 -8.48
CA ILE A 291 1.66 -21.40 -8.24
C ILE A 291 2.04 -22.44 -9.29
N ALA A 292 2.26 -23.67 -8.84
CA ALA A 292 2.44 -24.84 -9.69
C ALA A 292 1.52 -25.97 -9.20
N VAL A 293 0.86 -26.63 -10.15
CA VAL A 293 -0.02 -27.78 -9.90
C VAL A 293 0.39 -28.91 -10.82
N THR A 294 0.73 -30.04 -10.21
CA THR A 294 1.23 -31.22 -10.90
C THR A 294 0.54 -32.48 -10.36
N PRO A 295 0.53 -33.58 -11.14
CA PRO A 295 0.13 -34.88 -10.63
C PRO A 295 0.96 -35.29 -9.40
N ILE A 296 0.40 -36.14 -8.54
CA ILE A 296 1.15 -36.75 -7.44
C ILE A 296 2.25 -37.63 -8.05
N PRO A 297 3.53 -37.42 -7.71
CA PRO A 297 4.61 -38.26 -8.22
C PRO A 297 4.37 -39.74 -7.88
N GLY A 298 4.39 -40.60 -8.91
CA GLY A 298 4.18 -42.04 -8.72
C GLY A 298 2.72 -42.49 -8.62
N SER A 299 1.74 -41.59 -8.73
CA SER A 299 0.33 -41.99 -8.84
C SER A 299 0.02 -42.56 -10.23
N GLY A 300 -0.92 -43.51 -10.29
CA GLY A 300 -1.32 -44.17 -11.54
C GLY A 300 -2.14 -43.31 -12.50
N SER A 301 -2.68 -42.16 -12.06
CA SER A 301 -3.56 -41.32 -12.90
C SER A 301 -2.78 -40.52 -13.95
N GLY A 302 -1.58 -40.06 -13.63
CA GLY A 302 -0.79 -39.16 -14.49
C GLY A 302 -1.36 -37.73 -14.62
N PHE A 303 -2.37 -37.37 -13.83
CA PHE A 303 -3.01 -36.05 -13.80
C PHE A 303 -3.28 -35.61 -12.36
N ALA A 304 -3.20 -34.31 -12.09
CA ALA A 304 -3.94 -33.71 -10.98
C ALA A 304 -5.40 -33.52 -11.40
N GLU A 305 -6.35 -33.64 -10.47
CA GLU A 305 -7.78 -33.56 -10.74
C GLU A 305 -8.44 -32.48 -9.90
N GLY A 306 -9.17 -31.58 -10.56
CA GLY A 306 -9.93 -30.53 -9.91
C GLY A 306 -9.99 -29.27 -10.77
N THR A 307 -10.28 -28.14 -10.14
CA THR A 307 -10.24 -26.82 -10.77
C THR A 307 -9.26 -25.91 -10.07
N VAL A 308 -8.39 -25.26 -10.83
CA VAL A 308 -7.42 -24.27 -10.35
C VAL A 308 -7.71 -22.94 -11.03
N LYS A 309 -7.85 -21.88 -10.23
CA LYS A 309 -8.01 -20.51 -10.72
C LYS A 309 -6.87 -19.63 -10.22
N THR A 310 -6.51 -18.65 -11.04
CA THR A 310 -5.58 -17.58 -10.68
C THR A 310 -6.12 -16.26 -11.16
N GLU A 311 -5.93 -15.21 -10.38
CA GLU A 311 -6.25 -13.84 -10.72
C GLU A 311 -5.13 -12.92 -10.25
N PHE A 312 -4.52 -12.19 -11.18
CA PHE A 312 -3.55 -11.14 -10.91
C PHE A 312 -4.12 -9.83 -11.39
N ALA A 313 -3.97 -8.76 -10.62
CA ALA A 313 -4.45 -7.45 -11.00
C ALA A 313 -3.53 -6.35 -10.45
N GLY A 314 -3.44 -5.25 -11.19
CA GLY A 314 -2.70 -4.07 -10.77
C GLY A 314 -3.38 -2.79 -11.23
N SER A 315 -3.32 -1.76 -10.38
CA SER A 315 -3.65 -0.38 -10.71
C SER A 315 -2.53 0.50 -10.19
N ILE A 316 -1.73 1.03 -11.12
CA ILE A 316 -0.53 1.81 -10.86
C ILE A 316 -0.82 3.24 -11.29
N MET A 317 -0.68 4.20 -10.38
CA MET A 317 -0.90 5.61 -10.64
C MET A 317 0.34 6.41 -10.28
N GLU A 318 0.79 7.27 -11.18
CA GLU A 318 1.98 8.10 -11.00
C GLU A 318 1.66 9.54 -11.36
N ALA A 319 2.10 10.48 -10.54
CA ALA A 319 1.99 11.91 -10.80
C ALA A 319 3.28 12.46 -11.45
N ARG A 320 3.32 13.78 -11.68
CA ARG A 320 4.52 14.47 -12.18
C ARG A 320 4.83 15.69 -11.34
N GLY A 321 6.11 15.86 -10.97
CA GLY A 321 6.56 17.01 -10.18
C GLY A 321 5.88 17.10 -8.82
N LYS A 322 5.65 18.32 -8.32
CA LYS A 322 4.94 18.59 -7.06
C LYS A 322 3.43 18.57 -7.27
N SER A 323 2.92 17.44 -7.75
CA SER A 323 1.50 17.21 -7.96
C SER A 323 1.12 15.86 -7.39
N ASP A 324 -0.10 15.80 -6.89
CA ASP A 324 -0.80 14.59 -6.43
C ASP A 324 -1.85 14.13 -7.46
N SER A 325 -1.94 14.82 -8.61
CA SER A 325 -2.84 14.47 -9.69
C SER A 325 -2.18 13.42 -10.60
N PRO A 326 -2.85 12.27 -10.86
CA PRO A 326 -2.30 11.23 -11.72
C PRO A 326 -1.96 11.78 -13.12
N SER A 327 -0.71 11.58 -13.51
CA SER A 327 -0.19 11.85 -14.85
C SER A 327 -0.12 10.57 -15.71
N ALA A 328 -0.07 9.42 -15.07
CA ALA A 328 -0.17 8.11 -15.70
C ALA A 328 -1.05 7.19 -14.86
N THR A 329 -1.79 6.31 -15.54
CA THR A 329 -2.53 5.22 -14.91
C THR A 329 -2.34 3.96 -15.76
N ASN A 330 -1.80 2.92 -15.15
CA ASN A 330 -1.64 1.60 -15.77
C ASN A 330 -2.51 0.60 -15.01
N GLN A 331 -3.51 0.06 -15.70
CA GLN A 331 -4.44 -0.92 -15.16
C GLN A 331 -4.37 -2.19 -15.99
N TRP A 332 -4.22 -3.33 -15.30
CA TRP A 332 -4.15 -4.62 -15.95
C TRP A 332 -4.75 -5.69 -15.02
N SER A 333 -5.22 -6.77 -15.65
CA SER A 333 -5.67 -7.96 -14.95
C SER A 333 -5.43 -9.18 -15.82
N ASP A 334 -5.09 -10.30 -15.20
CA ASP A 334 -4.87 -11.57 -15.86
C ASP A 334 -5.55 -12.69 -15.06
N LYS A 335 -6.42 -13.44 -15.73
CA LYS A 335 -7.24 -14.49 -15.11
C LYS A 335 -7.07 -15.79 -15.86
N THR A 336 -6.88 -16.89 -15.14
CA THR A 336 -6.78 -18.22 -15.74
C THR A 336 -7.56 -19.23 -14.90
N SER A 337 -8.31 -20.10 -15.57
CA SER A 337 -9.03 -21.21 -14.95
C SER A 337 -8.76 -22.49 -15.74
N VAL A 338 -8.31 -23.54 -15.07
CA VAL A 338 -8.08 -24.87 -15.66
C VAL A 338 -8.88 -25.88 -14.84
N SER A 339 -9.56 -26.81 -15.50
CA SER A 339 -10.43 -27.80 -14.86
C SER A 339 -10.27 -29.18 -15.51
N GLY A 340 -10.52 -30.25 -14.74
CA GLY A 340 -10.41 -31.64 -15.18
C GLY A 340 -9.03 -32.23 -14.87
N GLY A 341 -8.51 -33.06 -15.79
CA GLY A 341 -7.18 -33.68 -15.67
C GLY A 341 -6.06 -32.72 -16.05
N ILE A 342 -5.34 -32.20 -15.07
CA ILE A 342 -4.25 -31.24 -15.20
C ILE A 342 -2.90 -31.99 -15.22
N LYS A 343 -2.22 -31.98 -16.37
CA LYS A 343 -0.84 -32.54 -16.48
C LYS A 343 0.22 -31.63 -15.87
N ASN A 344 0.06 -30.33 -16.11
CA ASN A 344 0.93 -29.30 -15.59
C ASN A 344 0.18 -27.97 -15.69
N PHE A 345 0.09 -27.25 -14.59
CA PHE A 345 -0.31 -25.86 -14.59
C PHE A 345 0.72 -25.09 -13.78
N GLN A 346 1.33 -24.08 -14.38
CA GLN A 346 2.26 -23.20 -13.68
C GLN A 346 1.95 -21.77 -14.08
N LYS A 347 1.97 -20.90 -13.09
CA LYS A 347 1.85 -19.47 -13.31
C LYS A 347 2.75 -18.73 -12.35
N THR A 348 3.46 -17.76 -12.89
CA THR A 348 4.34 -16.87 -12.12
C THR A 348 3.94 -15.44 -12.43
N PHE A 349 3.88 -14.64 -11.38
CA PHE A 349 3.59 -13.22 -11.38
C PHE A 349 4.71 -12.51 -10.64
N GLY A 350 5.15 -11.39 -11.21
CA GLY A 350 6.14 -10.53 -10.60
C GLY A 350 5.79 -9.08 -10.92
N TYR A 351 5.70 -8.28 -9.88
CA TYR A 351 5.55 -6.84 -9.94
C TYR A 351 6.67 -6.19 -9.14
N GLU A 352 7.28 -5.18 -9.73
CA GLU A 352 8.19 -4.26 -9.06
C GLU A 352 7.85 -2.83 -9.46
N SER A 353 7.89 -1.91 -8.50
CA SER A 353 7.63 -0.50 -8.75
C SER A 353 8.91 0.32 -8.81
N GLY A 354 9.20 0.89 -9.98
CA GLY A 354 10.34 1.76 -10.15
C GLY A 354 10.75 1.98 -11.59
N VAL A 355 11.42 3.10 -11.80
CA VAL A 355 12.05 3.53 -13.04
C VAL A 355 13.47 2.99 -13.06
N THR A 356 13.82 2.12 -13.99
CA THR A 356 15.23 1.93 -14.39
C THR A 356 15.57 2.99 -15.44
N LEU A 357 16.44 3.95 -15.12
CA LEU A 357 16.99 4.88 -16.11
C LEU A 357 18.12 4.24 -16.91
#